data_AF-A0A4Y6V4M5-F1
#
_entry.id   AF-A0A4Y6V4M5-F1
#
_cell.length_a   1.000
_cell.length_b   1.000
_cell.length_c   1.000
_cell.angle_alpha   90.00
_cell.angle_beta   90.00
_cell.angle_gamma   90.00
#
_symmetry.space_group_name_H-M   'P 1'
#
loop_
_entity.id
_entity.type
_entity.pdbx_description
1 polymer ?
#
loop_
_entity_poly.entity_id
_entity_poly.type
_entity_poly.pdbx_seq_one_letter_code
_entity_poly.pdbx_strand_id
1 'polypeptide(L)'
;MFSDFAYRQEPCEIRGQPERVVLTRNKDSVNPADHEHAYKGLFTPKSIVEPGDLVRLDRLAPLIVLSLRLNTSRDKTTIMVESNGTAAVQRLKKQYDSNDNPIGEDFVTIVETPGFIRLVSGDMRQRDPGLLATTTHVLQVPINTEVPRPKDGGRPARIVFEGQSFEVAVVDSYKYPGALYVQLTEDHR
;
A
#
# COMPACT_ATOMS: atom_id res chain seq x y z
N MET A 1 -8.99 24.00 14.70
CA MET A 1 -7.88 23.85 13.74
C MET A 1 -8.39 23.43 12.37
N PHE A 2 -9.08 22.30 12.21
CA PHE A 2 -9.64 21.93 10.89
C PHE A 2 -10.65 22.96 10.32
N SER A 3 -11.50 23.54 11.17
CA SER A 3 -12.42 24.64 10.84
C SER A 3 -11.71 25.86 10.27
N ASP A 4 -10.49 26.11 10.74
CA ASP A 4 -9.72 27.32 10.44
C ASP A 4 -9.09 27.24 9.04
N PHE A 5 -9.12 26.06 8.43
CA PHE A 5 -8.65 25.77 7.07
C PHE A 5 -9.81 25.50 6.11
N ALA A 6 -11.02 26.03 6.36
CA ALA A 6 -12.21 25.80 5.53
C ALA A 6 -11.99 26.02 4.01
N TYR A 7 -11.14 26.99 3.64
CA TYR A 7 -10.80 27.32 2.25
C TYR A 7 -9.82 26.33 1.59
N ARG A 8 -9.17 25.45 2.36
CA ARG A 8 -8.24 24.41 1.87
C ARG A 8 -8.81 23.00 1.98
N GLN A 9 -10.08 22.88 2.37
CA GLN A 9 -10.75 21.59 2.48
C GLN A 9 -11.12 21.08 1.09
N GLU A 10 -10.48 20.01 0.68
CA GLU A 10 -10.76 19.31 -0.55
C GLU A 10 -11.80 18.20 -0.30
N PRO A 11 -12.78 18.02 -1.21
CA PRO A 11 -13.66 16.86 -1.14
C PRO A 11 -12.86 15.59 -1.44
N CYS A 12 -13.16 14.54 -0.69
CA CYS A 12 -12.58 13.21 -0.91
C CYS A 12 -13.62 12.13 -0.62
N GLU A 13 -13.33 10.90 -1.04
CA GLU A 13 -14.13 9.72 -0.70
C GLU A 13 -13.31 8.75 0.13
N ILE A 14 -13.91 8.23 1.20
CA ILE A 14 -13.36 7.16 2.03
C ILE A 14 -14.43 6.08 2.17
N ARG A 15 -14.12 4.85 1.75
CA ARG A 15 -15.07 3.70 1.82
C ARG A 15 -16.45 4.02 1.19
N GLY A 16 -16.48 4.77 0.08
CA GLY A 16 -17.74 5.17 -0.58
C GLY A 16 -18.48 6.33 0.09
N GLN A 17 -17.97 6.89 1.19
CA GLN A 17 -18.58 8.01 1.90
C GLN A 17 -17.87 9.32 1.58
N PRO A 18 -18.61 10.41 1.30
CA PRO A 18 -18.03 11.72 1.06
C PRO A 18 -17.45 12.29 2.35
N GLU A 19 -16.23 12.77 2.27
CA GLU A 19 -15.43 13.33 3.36
C GLU A 19 -14.73 14.61 2.89
N ARG A 20 -14.08 15.31 3.84
CA ARG A 20 -13.26 16.47 3.53
C ARG A 20 -11.91 16.36 4.21
N VAL A 21 -10.86 16.68 3.47
CA VAL A 21 -9.48 16.63 3.93
C VAL A 21 -8.78 17.96 3.65
N VAL A 22 -7.94 18.41 4.58
CA VAL A 22 -6.93 19.42 4.28
C VAL A 22 -5.64 18.67 3.99
N LEU A 23 -5.18 18.75 2.75
CA LEU A 23 -4.04 17.98 2.28
C LEU A 23 -2.80 18.88 2.16
N THR A 24 -1.64 18.37 2.53
CA THR A 24 -0.35 19.05 2.32
C THR A 24 0.74 18.01 2.05
N ARG A 25 1.65 18.27 1.11
CA ARG A 25 2.80 17.38 0.89
C ARG A 25 3.67 17.29 2.14
N ASN A 26 4.14 16.08 2.46
CA ASN A 26 5.01 15.87 3.61
C ASN A 26 6.45 16.29 3.28
N LYS A 27 6.87 17.41 3.86
CA LYS A 27 8.21 17.99 3.63
C LYS A 27 9.28 17.50 4.61
N ASP A 28 8.93 16.70 5.62
CA ASP A 28 9.84 16.31 6.71
C ASP A 28 10.54 14.96 6.49
N SER A 29 10.50 14.41 5.27
CA SER A 29 11.25 13.21 4.88
C SER A 29 12.75 13.53 4.68
N VAL A 30 13.62 12.54 4.85
CA VAL A 30 15.08 12.67 4.61
C VAL A 30 15.43 12.37 3.14
N ASN A 31 14.49 11.83 2.36
CA ASN A 31 14.72 11.40 0.97
C ASN A 31 13.79 12.13 -0.01
N PRO A 32 14.32 12.97 -0.92
CA PRO A 32 13.60 13.72 -1.96
C PRO A 32 12.50 12.95 -2.70
N ALA A 33 12.79 11.71 -3.12
CA ALA A 33 11.83 10.86 -3.84
C ALA A 33 10.65 10.43 -2.95
N ASP A 34 10.85 10.34 -1.64
CA ASP A 34 9.80 9.98 -0.69
C ASP A 34 8.89 11.17 -0.36
N HIS A 35 9.28 12.41 -0.70
CA HIS A 35 8.44 13.60 -0.49
C HIS A 35 7.35 13.77 -1.55
N GLU A 36 7.56 13.27 -2.77
CA GLU A 36 6.61 13.51 -3.85
C GLU A 36 5.32 12.73 -3.64
N HIS A 37 5.44 11.53 -3.10
CA HIS A 37 4.31 10.63 -2.87
C HIS A 37 3.78 10.68 -1.43
N ALA A 38 4.49 11.29 -0.48
CA ALA A 38 4.04 11.38 0.90
C ALA A 38 3.18 12.63 1.17
N TYR A 39 2.02 12.43 1.78
CA TYR A 39 1.08 13.49 2.13
C TYR A 39 0.75 13.47 3.62
N LYS A 40 0.49 14.66 4.17
CA LYS A 40 -0.15 14.86 5.46
C LYS A 40 -1.60 15.25 5.21
N GLY A 41 -2.51 14.55 5.86
CA GLY A 41 -3.93 14.86 5.87
C GLY A 41 -4.36 15.36 7.23
N LEU A 42 -5.26 16.33 7.26
CA LEU A 42 -6.02 16.70 8.45
C LEU A 42 -7.49 16.45 8.17
N PHE A 43 -8.16 15.75 9.07
CA PHE A 43 -9.57 15.42 9.02
C PHE A 43 -10.26 15.87 10.30
N THR A 44 -11.58 16.07 10.22
CA THR A 44 -12.38 16.39 11.41
C THR A 44 -12.29 15.27 12.46
N PRO A 45 -12.58 15.55 13.75
CA PRO A 45 -12.61 14.52 14.79
C PRO A 45 -13.67 13.44 14.53
N LYS A 46 -14.71 13.78 13.77
CA LYS A 46 -15.84 12.90 13.42
C LYS A 46 -15.61 12.10 12.14
N SER A 47 -14.53 12.36 11.41
CA SER A 47 -14.25 11.66 10.16
C SER A 47 -14.12 10.16 10.40
N ILE A 48 -14.56 9.36 9.43
CA ILE A 48 -14.48 7.91 9.48
C ILE A 48 -13.08 7.36 9.18
N VAL A 49 -12.10 8.23 8.87
CA VAL A 49 -10.77 7.79 8.43
C VAL A 49 -10.07 6.93 9.48
N GLU A 50 -9.50 5.83 9.01
CA GLU A 50 -8.73 4.84 9.76
C GLU A 50 -7.44 4.46 9.01
N PRO A 51 -6.38 3.99 9.71
CA PRO A 51 -5.22 3.41 9.06
C PRO A 51 -5.62 2.25 8.14
N GLY A 52 -5.09 2.22 6.91
CA GLY A 52 -5.47 1.26 5.88
C GLY A 52 -6.58 1.71 4.95
N ASP A 53 -7.28 2.81 5.25
CA ASP A 53 -8.23 3.36 4.31
C ASP A 53 -7.54 3.92 3.07
N LEU A 54 -8.28 3.90 1.96
CA LEU A 54 -7.94 4.60 0.73
C LEU A 54 -8.71 5.92 0.70
N VAL A 55 -7.98 7.03 0.60
CA VAL A 55 -8.56 8.35 0.38
C VAL A 55 -8.50 8.65 -1.11
N ARG A 56 -9.67 8.78 -1.74
CA ARG A 56 -9.79 9.10 -3.16
C ARG A 56 -10.07 10.59 -3.33
N LEU A 57 -9.29 11.24 -4.18
CA LEU A 57 -9.50 12.61 -4.60
C LEU A 57 -9.54 12.64 -6.13
N ASP A 58 -10.30 13.56 -6.71
CA ASP A 58 -10.45 13.64 -8.17
C ASP A 58 -9.14 13.96 -8.90
N ARG A 59 -8.20 14.63 -8.23
CA ARG A 59 -6.96 15.18 -8.82
C ARG A 59 -5.70 14.36 -8.56
N LEU A 60 -5.77 13.31 -7.73
CA LEU A 60 -4.60 12.49 -7.34
C LEU A 60 -4.93 11.01 -7.48
N ALA A 61 -3.89 10.19 -7.57
CA ALA A 61 -4.07 8.76 -7.38
C ALA A 61 -4.50 8.46 -5.93
N PRO A 62 -5.13 7.30 -5.67
CA PRO A 62 -5.55 6.93 -4.32
C PRO A 62 -4.43 7.05 -3.29
N LEU A 63 -4.74 7.67 -2.16
CA LEU A 63 -3.80 7.80 -1.05
C LEU A 63 -4.05 6.69 -0.02
N ILE A 64 -3.03 5.92 0.33
CA ILE A 64 -3.10 4.90 1.37
C ILE A 64 -2.81 5.55 2.73
N VAL A 65 -3.72 5.43 3.70
CA VAL A 65 -3.53 5.96 5.05
C VAL A 65 -2.57 5.07 5.84
N LEU A 66 -1.32 5.52 5.99
CA LEU A 66 -0.27 4.78 6.70
C LEU A 66 -0.39 4.86 8.22
N SER A 67 -0.77 6.03 8.73
CA SER A 67 -0.93 6.25 10.18
C SER A 67 -1.92 7.37 10.48
N LEU A 68 -2.45 7.35 11.70
CA LEU A 68 -3.38 8.33 12.24
C LEU A 68 -2.96 8.72 13.65
N ARG A 69 -2.99 10.02 13.94
CA ARG A 69 -2.78 10.59 15.27
C ARG A 69 -3.80 11.68 15.54
N LEU A 70 -4.18 11.86 16.80
CA LEU A 70 -5.04 12.97 17.20
C LEU A 70 -4.18 14.17 17.59
N ASN A 71 -4.55 15.36 17.11
CA ASN A 71 -3.92 16.60 17.59
C ASN A 71 -4.57 17.08 18.90
N THR A 72 -4.10 18.22 19.42
CA THR A 72 -4.65 18.83 20.64
C THR A 72 -6.12 19.22 20.53
N SER A 73 -6.60 19.55 19.34
CA SER A 73 -8.02 19.80 19.03
C SER A 73 -8.84 18.52 18.75
N ARG A 74 -8.23 17.34 18.89
CA ARG A 74 -8.77 16.02 18.52
C ARG A 74 -9.08 15.85 17.04
N ASP A 75 -8.60 16.74 16.18
CA ASP A 75 -8.63 16.52 14.73
C ASP A 75 -7.71 15.35 14.39
N LYS A 76 -8.11 14.55 13.40
CA LYS A 76 -7.37 13.37 12.94
C LYS A 76 -6.29 13.81 11.95
N THR A 77 -5.03 13.70 12.34
CA THR A 77 -3.87 13.95 11.49
C THR A 77 -3.35 12.63 10.94
N THR A 78 -3.23 12.51 9.62
CA THR A 78 -2.78 11.30 8.94
C THR A 78 -1.49 11.50 8.18
N ILE A 79 -0.69 10.43 8.07
CA ILE A 79 0.36 10.32 7.07
C ILE A 79 -0.15 9.36 6.01
N MET A 80 -0.04 9.74 4.75
CA MET A 80 -0.52 8.99 3.61
C MET A 80 0.56 8.87 2.54
N VAL A 81 0.46 7.84 1.72
CA VAL A 81 1.29 7.68 0.51
C VAL A 81 0.40 7.58 -0.71
N GLU A 82 0.74 8.31 -1.76
CA GLU A 82 0.07 8.24 -3.06
C GLU A 82 0.46 6.96 -3.79
N SER A 83 -0.53 6.16 -4.17
CA SER A 83 -0.31 4.98 -4.99
C SER A 83 0.24 5.39 -6.36
N ASN A 84 1.22 4.67 -6.87
CA ASN A 84 1.75 4.89 -8.22
C ASN A 84 1.26 3.84 -9.23
N GLY A 85 0.40 2.92 -8.82
CA GLY A 85 -0.22 1.95 -9.72
C GLY A 85 -1.11 0.96 -8.98
N THR A 86 -1.54 -0.07 -9.72
CA THR A 86 -2.38 -1.15 -9.20
C THR A 86 -1.55 -2.42 -9.09
N ALA A 87 -1.54 -3.01 -7.89
CA ALA A 87 -0.95 -4.32 -7.63
C ALA A 87 -2.02 -5.40 -7.76
N ALA A 88 -1.79 -6.37 -8.65
CA ALA A 88 -2.58 -7.59 -8.71
C ALA A 88 -1.85 -8.70 -7.92
N VAL A 89 -2.45 -9.14 -6.82
CA VAL A 89 -1.95 -10.26 -6.04
C VAL A 89 -2.46 -11.54 -6.65
N GLN A 90 -1.56 -12.45 -6.98
CA GLN A 90 -1.84 -13.73 -7.61
C GLN A 90 -1.37 -14.88 -6.72
N ARG A 91 -2.16 -15.95 -6.73
CA ARG A 91 -1.82 -17.20 -6.05
C ARG A 91 -1.83 -18.33 -7.06
N LEU A 92 -0.88 -19.25 -6.91
CA LEU A 92 -0.88 -20.48 -7.68
C LEU A 92 -2.04 -21.37 -7.25
N LYS A 93 -2.91 -21.71 -8.20
CA LYS A 93 -4.05 -22.60 -8.01
C LYS A 93 -3.87 -23.85 -8.86
N LYS A 94 -4.05 -25.02 -8.25
CA LYS A 94 -4.10 -26.29 -8.98
C LYS A 94 -5.40 -26.37 -9.77
N GLN A 95 -5.28 -26.79 -11.01
CA GLN A 95 -6.40 -27.08 -11.89
C GLN A 95 -6.69 -28.58 -11.84
N TYR A 96 -7.97 -28.93 -11.77
CA TYR A 96 -8.45 -30.31 -11.71
C TYR A 96 -9.41 -30.58 -12.87
N ASP A 97 -9.41 -31.80 -13.39
CA ASP A 97 -10.41 -32.26 -14.35
C ASP A 97 -11.75 -32.62 -13.66
N SER A 98 -12.71 -33.12 -14.42
CA SER A 98 -14.03 -33.54 -13.91
C SER A 98 -13.99 -34.73 -12.94
N ASN A 99 -12.84 -35.40 -12.81
CA ASN A 99 -12.62 -36.56 -11.95
C ASN A 99 -11.67 -36.22 -10.79
N ASP A 100 -11.46 -34.92 -10.49
CA ASP A 100 -10.54 -34.42 -9.47
C ASP A 100 -9.06 -34.83 -9.67
N ASN A 101 -8.65 -35.14 -10.91
CA ASN A 101 -7.23 -35.35 -11.22
C ASN A 101 -6.54 -34.01 -11.49
N PRO A 102 -5.33 -33.77 -10.95
CA PRO A 102 -4.59 -32.54 -11.23
C PRO A 102 -4.12 -32.50 -12.70
N ILE A 103 -4.54 -31.47 -13.44
CA ILE A 103 -4.19 -31.27 -14.87
C ILE A 103 -3.21 -30.13 -15.10
N GLY A 104 -2.93 -29.31 -14.09
CA GLY A 104 -1.99 -28.20 -14.20
C GLY A 104 -2.02 -27.26 -13.00
N GLU A 105 -1.24 -26.18 -13.09
CA GLU A 105 -1.20 -25.11 -12.11
C GLU A 105 -1.21 -23.78 -12.86
N ASP A 106 -1.99 -22.82 -12.37
CA ASP A 106 -2.07 -21.48 -12.96
C ASP A 106 -2.14 -20.40 -11.89
N PHE A 107 -1.62 -19.22 -12.18
CA PHE A 107 -1.69 -18.07 -11.29
C PHE A 107 -3.03 -17.36 -11.47
N VAL A 108 -3.81 -17.31 -10.40
CA VAL A 108 -5.11 -16.64 -10.38
C VAL A 108 -4.99 -15.39 -9.53
N THR A 109 -5.44 -14.26 -10.06
CA THR A 109 -5.56 -13.00 -9.31
C THR A 109 -6.60 -13.16 -8.20
N ILE A 110 -6.17 -12.96 -6.96
CA ILE A 110 -7.02 -13.03 -5.76
C ILE A 110 -7.52 -11.64 -5.34
N VAL A 111 -6.71 -10.60 -5.53
CA VAL A 111 -7.10 -9.22 -5.23
C VAL A 111 -6.32 -8.24 -6.08
N GLU A 112 -6.97 -7.17 -6.50
CA GLU A 112 -6.35 -5.99 -7.10
C GLU A 112 -6.49 -4.81 -6.14
N THR A 113 -5.42 -4.08 -5.92
CA THR A 113 -5.44 -2.95 -4.97
C THR A 113 -4.48 -1.85 -5.41
N PRO A 114 -4.80 -0.56 -5.16
CA PRO A 114 -3.84 0.51 -5.30
C PRO A 114 -2.62 0.25 -4.41
N GLY A 115 -1.44 0.47 -4.97
CA GLY A 115 -0.18 0.24 -4.28
C GLY A 115 0.86 1.30 -4.61
N PHE A 116 1.83 1.43 -3.72
CA PHE A 116 3.03 2.22 -3.94
C PHE A 116 4.23 1.29 -4.06
N ILE A 117 4.77 1.12 -5.27
CA ILE A 117 5.96 0.33 -5.53
C ILE A 117 7.20 1.23 -5.64
N ARG A 118 8.35 0.75 -5.16
CA ARG A 118 9.63 1.44 -5.29
C ARG A 118 10.76 0.45 -5.52
N LEU A 119 11.65 0.77 -6.45
CA LEU A 119 12.90 0.06 -6.67
C LEU A 119 13.81 0.23 -5.45
N VAL A 120 14.42 -0.87 -4.99
CA VAL A 120 15.40 -0.84 -3.91
C VAL A 120 16.71 -0.27 -4.42
N SER A 121 17.02 0.97 -3.99
CA SER A 121 18.29 1.64 -4.31
C SER A 121 19.42 1.21 -3.37
N GLY A 122 20.67 1.51 -3.75
CA GLY A 122 21.83 1.26 -2.89
C GLY A 122 21.77 2.01 -1.56
N ASP A 123 21.31 3.26 -1.56
CA ASP A 123 21.10 4.06 -0.35
C ASP A 123 20.02 3.45 0.57
N MET A 124 18.95 2.90 -0.03
CA MET A 124 17.91 2.21 0.73
C MET A 124 18.45 0.98 1.45
N ARG A 125 19.31 0.18 0.79
CA ARG A 125 19.96 -0.98 1.41
C ARG A 125 20.87 -0.61 2.58
N GLN A 126 21.47 0.58 2.56
CA GLN A 126 22.32 1.05 3.66
C GLN A 126 21.49 1.52 4.85
N ARG A 127 20.33 2.15 4.61
CA ARG A 127 19.48 2.71 5.67
C ARG A 127 18.52 1.71 6.30
N ASP A 128 18.12 0.68 5.55
CA ASP A 128 17.14 -0.32 5.99
C ASP A 128 17.78 -1.71 6.10
N PRO A 129 18.36 -2.07 7.26
CA PRO A 129 18.99 -3.37 7.46
C PRO A 129 17.99 -4.54 7.40
N GLY A 130 16.67 -4.27 7.40
CA GLY A 130 15.63 -5.28 7.28
C GLY A 130 15.37 -5.75 5.83
N LEU A 131 16.01 -5.13 4.83
CA LEU A 131 15.88 -5.56 3.44
C LEU A 131 16.70 -6.83 3.17
N LEU A 132 16.07 -7.82 2.54
CA LEU A 132 16.81 -8.98 2.04
C LEU A 132 17.74 -8.59 0.90
N ALA A 133 18.86 -9.29 0.79
CA ALA A 133 19.83 -9.09 -0.30
C ALA A 133 19.19 -9.26 -1.68
N THR A 134 18.22 -10.17 -1.79
CA THR A 134 17.52 -10.50 -3.04
C THR A 134 16.36 -9.56 -3.38
N THR A 135 15.92 -8.71 -2.44
CA THR A 135 14.81 -7.79 -2.67
C THR A 135 15.17 -6.77 -3.74
N THR A 136 14.42 -6.74 -4.84
CA THR A 136 14.58 -5.75 -5.91
C THR A 136 13.59 -4.60 -5.77
N HIS A 137 12.39 -4.87 -5.25
CA HIS A 137 11.34 -3.87 -5.08
C HIS A 137 10.69 -3.97 -3.71
N VAL A 138 10.13 -2.85 -3.25
CA VAL A 138 9.24 -2.81 -2.10
C VAL A 138 7.89 -2.31 -2.55
N LEU A 139 6.83 -2.91 -2.02
CA LEU A 139 5.46 -2.55 -2.32
C LEU A 139 4.73 -2.23 -1.00
N GLN A 140 4.02 -1.11 -0.98
CA GLN A 140 3.08 -0.75 0.07
C GLN A 140 1.67 -0.87 -0.46
N VAL A 141 0.83 -1.64 0.23
CA VAL A 141 -0.60 -1.79 -0.05
C VAL A 141 -1.40 -1.61 1.24
N PRO A 142 -2.71 -1.29 1.19
CA PRO A 142 -3.56 -1.23 2.38
C PRO A 142 -3.38 -2.45 3.30
N ILE A 143 -3.42 -2.22 4.62
CA ILE A 143 -3.21 -3.30 5.61
C ILE A 143 -4.20 -4.47 5.47
N ASN A 144 -5.39 -4.18 4.94
CA ASN A 144 -6.48 -5.14 4.75
C ASN A 144 -6.38 -5.91 3.42
N THR A 145 -5.35 -5.66 2.60
CA THR A 145 -5.14 -6.41 1.35
C THR A 145 -4.70 -7.83 1.65
N GLU A 146 -5.33 -8.81 1.02
CA GLU A 146 -4.96 -10.22 1.14
C GLU A 146 -3.67 -10.51 0.37
N VAL A 147 -2.54 -10.51 1.08
CA VAL A 147 -1.22 -10.91 0.53
C VAL A 147 -0.73 -12.17 1.27
N PRO A 148 -0.71 -13.34 0.61
CA PRO A 148 -0.25 -14.59 1.23
C PRO A 148 1.20 -14.50 1.69
N ARG A 149 1.51 -15.06 2.85
CA ARG A 149 2.90 -15.06 3.36
C ARG A 149 3.69 -16.20 2.70
N PRO A 150 4.98 -16.00 2.42
CA PRO A 150 5.81 -17.03 1.78
C PRO A 150 5.92 -18.34 2.56
N LYS A 151 5.64 -18.34 3.87
CA LYS A 151 5.75 -19.51 4.76
C LYS A 151 4.48 -20.36 4.86
N ASP A 152 3.40 -20.01 4.17
CA ASP A 152 2.10 -20.71 4.27
C ASP A 152 2.05 -22.05 3.49
N GLY A 153 3.18 -22.77 3.41
CA GLY A 153 3.26 -24.16 2.95
C GLY A 153 3.12 -24.40 1.44
N GLY A 154 3.19 -23.35 0.62
CA GLY A 154 3.07 -23.43 -0.84
C GLY A 154 4.11 -22.61 -1.60
N ARG A 155 3.99 -22.52 -2.93
CA ARG A 155 4.77 -21.55 -3.72
C ARG A 155 4.37 -20.13 -3.28
N PRO A 156 5.35 -19.22 -3.18
CA PRO A 156 5.07 -17.83 -2.81
C PRO A 156 4.09 -17.18 -3.78
N ALA A 157 3.30 -16.24 -3.27
CA ALA A 157 2.41 -15.43 -4.08
C ALA A 157 3.20 -14.62 -5.11
N ARG A 158 2.55 -14.32 -6.23
CA ARG A 158 3.08 -13.45 -7.28
C ARG A 158 2.37 -12.11 -7.19
N ILE A 159 3.11 -11.03 -7.33
CA ILE A 159 2.57 -9.69 -7.51
C ILE A 159 2.80 -9.29 -8.96
N VAL A 160 1.74 -8.90 -9.65
CA VAL A 160 1.86 -8.24 -10.95
C VAL A 160 1.63 -6.76 -10.75
N PHE A 161 2.62 -5.95 -11.15
CA PHE A 161 2.57 -4.50 -11.08
C PHE A 161 3.06 -3.93 -12.42
N GLU A 162 2.23 -3.12 -13.07
CA GLU A 162 2.51 -2.55 -14.41
C GLU A 162 2.95 -3.60 -15.46
N GLY A 163 2.37 -4.81 -15.38
CA GLY A 163 2.67 -5.90 -16.31
C GLY A 163 3.94 -6.70 -15.99
N GLN A 164 4.71 -6.31 -14.97
CA GLN A 164 5.86 -7.07 -14.49
C GLN A 164 5.46 -7.96 -13.32
N SER A 165 6.00 -9.18 -13.30
CA SER A 165 5.74 -10.17 -12.25
C SER A 165 6.88 -10.21 -11.24
N PHE A 166 6.53 -10.24 -9.97
CA PHE A 166 7.45 -10.32 -8.86
C PHE A 166 7.03 -11.40 -7.88
N GLU A 167 7.99 -12.06 -7.25
CA GLU A 167 7.74 -13.05 -6.21
C GLU A 167 7.70 -12.37 -4.83
N VAL A 168 6.73 -12.73 -3.99
CA VAL A 168 6.62 -12.23 -2.62
C VAL A 168 7.65 -12.91 -1.73
N ALA A 169 8.63 -12.14 -1.25
CA ALA A 169 9.70 -12.64 -0.38
C ALA A 169 9.41 -12.42 1.11
N VAL A 170 8.83 -11.27 1.46
CA VAL A 170 8.47 -10.92 2.85
C VAL A 170 7.20 -10.09 2.84
N VAL A 171 6.31 -10.34 3.80
CA VAL A 171 5.16 -9.49 4.10
C VAL A 171 5.28 -9.02 5.55
N ASP A 172 5.43 -7.71 5.75
CA ASP A 172 5.55 -7.08 7.05
C ASP A 172 4.33 -6.19 7.32
N SER A 173 3.53 -6.59 8.31
CA SER A 173 2.33 -5.88 8.77
C SER A 173 2.58 -4.95 9.98
N TYR A 174 3.83 -4.84 10.44
CA TYR A 174 4.20 -4.10 11.65
C TYR A 174 4.93 -2.79 11.34
N LYS A 175 5.63 -2.71 10.21
CA LYS A 175 6.40 -1.52 9.82
C LYS A 175 5.53 -0.26 9.70
N TYR A 176 4.33 -0.40 9.11
CA TYR A 176 3.36 0.67 8.97
C TYR A 176 2.00 0.22 9.51
N PRO A 177 1.36 0.98 10.43
CA PRO A 177 0.08 0.57 11.01
C PRO A 177 -1.05 0.36 9.98
N GLY A 178 -1.06 1.16 8.91
CA GLY A 178 -2.10 1.13 7.88
C GLY A 178 -1.67 0.50 6.55
N ALA A 179 -0.48 -0.08 6.44
CA ALA A 179 -0.06 -0.70 5.19
C ALA A 179 0.75 -1.98 5.40
N LEU A 180 0.57 -2.95 4.52
CA LEU A 180 1.52 -4.05 4.37
C LEU A 180 2.75 -3.54 3.64
N TYR A 181 3.92 -3.80 4.20
CA TYR A 181 5.20 -3.59 3.57
C TYR A 181 5.71 -4.91 3.00
N VAL A 182 5.64 -5.05 1.68
CA VAL A 182 5.98 -6.28 0.97
C VAL A 182 7.33 -6.12 0.29
N GLN A 183 8.24 -7.04 0.56
CA GLN A 183 9.50 -7.14 -0.17
C GLN A 183 9.32 -8.10 -1.34
N LEU A 184 9.74 -7.65 -2.52
CA LEU A 184 9.55 -8.33 -3.78
C LEU A 184 10.90 -8.66 -4.42
N THR A 185 10.99 -9.85 -5.01
CA THR A 185 12.12 -10.28 -5.84
C THR A 185 11.69 -10.47 -7.28
N GLU A 186 12.63 -10.46 -8.21
CA GLU A 186 12.32 -10.81 -9.61
C GLU A 186 11.76 -12.23 -9.69
N ASP A 187 10.70 -12.40 -10.49
CA ASP A 187 10.15 -13.70 -10.83
C ASP A 187 10.67 -14.12 -12.21
N HIS A 188 11.45 -15.20 -12.25
CA HIS A 188 12.05 -15.74 -13.48
C HIS A 188 11.24 -16.90 -14.09
N ARG A 189 9.99 -17.13 -13.64
CA ARG A 189 9.13 -18.23 -14.10
C ARG A 189 8.11 -17.82 -15.15
#